data_AF-A0A957KIP2-F1
#
_entry.id   AF-A0A957KIP2-F1
#
_cell.length_a   1.000
_cell.length_b   1.000
_cell.length_c   1.000
_cell.angle_alpha   90.00
_cell.angle_beta   90.00
_cell.angle_gamma   90.00
#
_symmetry.space_group_name_H-M   'P 1'
#
loop_
_entity.id
_entity.type
_entity.pdbx_description
1 polymer ?
#
loop_
_entity_poly.entity_id
_entity_poly.type
_entity_poly.pdbx_seq_one_letter_code
_entity_poly.pdbx_strand_id
1 'polypeptide(L)'
;EEALAFSLEALDECRARLAHEGVDFSAYNSAENAADVNDLRLALGYDEWNLFGISYGTRLAQTIMRDYPEGLRSVILDSAYPLEVNLFTDTPANVDRALNTLFAGCAADEACAAAYPDLETVFWDTVALLETEAAPIQVFDLQNGEMYDTFFDGDGLIGIVFQGLYSNEIIPVLPQLIYEASAGEFALVETLLSAFMLNSEYISLGMQFAVQCNEEAVFTEPGSPAAAAAAYPELENFFAGLTNLSEVTLDVCQDWGVDEAPAIENEAISSSVPTLVMAGEYDPITPPAWGEQVAANLDNSVFFLYPGVGHGASISGECPTEMAIAFLNDPTSAPDDSCVADMAAPAFTIAGETAAVTLVPYSNDDFGIAGVVPEGWTEQAPGVFARGQSGTDQTAIIFQALSADLGADFLLGLLEQQLQMPAAPELAQELTFGDLTWQLYESTGILGLSVDIAVTTTDDLVITVVMLSEAADRDALYEMVYLPMIEAAAPQ
;
A
#
# COMPACT_ATOMS: atom_id res chain seq x y z
N GLU A 1 20.65 -8.32 10.24
CA GLU A 1 21.96 -7.68 10.56
C GLU A 1 22.65 -7.00 9.38
N GLU A 2 22.97 -7.72 8.29
CA GLU A 2 23.67 -7.15 7.12
C GLU A 2 22.87 -6.00 6.46
N ALA A 3 21.56 -6.19 6.26
CA ALA A 3 20.67 -5.14 5.73
C ALA A 3 20.65 -3.87 6.60
N LEU A 4 20.66 -4.02 7.93
CA LEU A 4 20.73 -2.89 8.86
C LEU A 4 22.06 -2.14 8.72
N ALA A 5 23.18 -2.86 8.62
CA ALA A 5 24.50 -2.25 8.42
C ALA A 5 24.57 -1.44 7.12
N PHE A 6 24.06 -1.98 6.01
CA PHE A 6 23.96 -1.26 4.73
C PHE A 6 23.07 -0.01 4.84
N SER A 7 21.94 -0.12 5.55
CA SER A 7 21.01 1.00 5.75
C SER A 7 21.64 2.13 6.55
N LEU A 8 22.42 1.80 7.60
CA LEU A 8 23.16 2.76 8.40
C LEU A 8 24.31 3.42 7.63
N GLU A 9 25.02 2.66 6.80
CA GLU A 9 26.07 3.22 5.93
C GLU A 9 25.47 4.21 4.92
N ALA A 10 24.39 3.83 4.24
CA ALA A 10 23.69 4.71 3.30
C ALA A 10 23.14 5.98 3.99
N LEU A 11 22.66 5.85 5.23
CA LEU A 11 22.16 6.97 6.00
C LEU A 11 23.27 7.93 6.43
N ASP A 12 24.43 7.44 6.86
CA ASP A 12 25.60 8.28 7.18
C ASP A 12 26.14 8.97 5.92
N GLU A 13 26.21 8.28 4.78
CA GLU A 13 26.58 8.89 3.49
C GLU A 13 25.60 10.02 3.10
N CYS A 14 24.30 9.78 3.27
CA CYS A 14 23.26 10.79 3.02
C CYS A 14 23.46 12.02 3.91
N ARG A 15 23.61 11.83 5.23
CA ARG A 15 23.85 12.91 6.19
C ARG A 15 25.13 13.68 5.86
N ALA A 16 26.24 12.98 5.61
CA ALA A 16 27.53 13.59 5.30
C ALA A 16 27.46 14.45 4.04
N ARG A 17 26.74 13.98 3.01
CA ARG A 17 26.48 14.75 1.79
C ARG A 17 25.67 16.02 2.08
N LEU A 18 24.55 15.91 2.79
CA LEU A 18 23.71 17.07 3.14
C LEU A 18 24.47 18.11 3.98
N ALA A 19 25.26 17.65 4.96
CA ALA A 19 26.13 18.53 5.75
C ALA A 19 27.19 19.22 4.89
N HIS A 20 27.78 18.53 3.92
CA HIS A 20 28.73 19.11 2.97
C HIS A 20 28.09 20.16 2.05
N GLU A 21 26.82 19.95 1.67
CA GLU A 21 26.02 20.90 0.90
C GLU A 21 25.61 22.14 1.73
N GLY A 22 25.87 22.14 3.04
CA GLY A 22 25.59 23.25 3.95
C GLY A 22 24.14 23.29 4.43
N VAL A 23 23.44 22.15 4.40
CA VAL A 23 22.10 22.02 4.98
C VAL A 23 22.20 22.20 6.50
N ASP A 24 21.36 23.09 7.02
CA ASP A 24 21.19 23.28 8.46
C ASP A 24 20.08 22.35 8.95
N PHE A 25 20.44 21.25 9.59
CA PHE A 25 19.46 20.26 10.05
C PHE A 25 18.54 20.83 11.15
N SER A 26 19.01 21.79 11.95
CA SER A 26 18.18 22.44 12.98
C SER A 26 17.02 23.25 12.40
N ALA A 27 17.04 23.58 11.11
CA ALA A 27 15.95 24.28 10.44
C ALA A 27 14.77 23.35 10.03
N TYR A 28 14.88 22.04 10.26
CA TYR A 28 13.87 21.05 9.89
C TYR A 28 13.27 20.42 11.14
N ASN A 29 12.24 21.08 11.68
CA ASN A 29 11.44 20.63 12.82
C ASN A 29 10.01 21.22 12.72
N SER A 30 9.08 20.73 13.54
CA SER A 30 7.69 21.15 13.48
C SER A 30 7.48 22.64 13.81
N ALA A 31 8.30 23.23 14.69
CA ALA A 31 8.17 24.65 15.06
C ALA A 31 8.56 25.58 13.90
N GLU A 32 9.68 25.31 13.21
CA GLU A 32 10.10 26.04 12.02
C GLU A 32 9.11 25.81 10.86
N ASN A 33 8.64 24.56 10.67
CA ASN A 33 7.63 24.25 9.66
C ASN A 33 6.30 24.97 9.92
N ALA A 34 5.89 25.11 11.19
CA ALA A 34 4.69 25.87 11.56
C ALA A 34 4.86 27.37 11.25
N ALA A 35 6.05 27.93 11.49
CA ALA A 35 6.38 29.30 11.14
C ALA A 35 6.30 29.52 9.62
N ASP A 36 6.89 28.62 8.83
CA ASP A 36 6.85 28.66 7.37
C ASP A 36 5.41 28.60 6.83
N VAL A 37 4.56 27.75 7.41
CA VAL A 37 3.15 27.65 7.03
C VAL A 37 2.40 28.95 7.32
N ASN A 38 2.67 29.61 8.45
CA ASN A 38 2.10 30.92 8.75
C ASN A 38 2.65 32.03 7.83
N ASP A 39 3.94 32.00 7.49
CA ASP A 39 4.53 32.93 6.53
C ASP A 39 3.90 32.77 5.14
N LEU A 40 3.66 31.53 4.71
CA LEU A 40 2.95 31.23 3.47
C LEU A 40 1.51 31.79 3.50
N ARG A 41 0.78 31.58 4.61
CA ARG A 41 -0.56 32.16 4.81
C ARG A 41 -0.56 33.68 4.67
N LEU A 42 0.38 34.35 5.33
CA LEU A 42 0.53 35.81 5.26
C LEU A 42 0.90 36.29 3.85
N ALA A 43 1.80 35.58 3.17
CA ALA A 43 2.24 35.91 1.82
C ALA A 43 1.11 35.75 0.78
N LEU A 44 0.25 34.73 0.95
CA LEU A 44 -0.93 34.50 0.11
C LEU A 44 -2.11 35.42 0.47
N GLY A 45 -2.03 36.13 1.61
CA GLY A 45 -3.06 37.08 2.05
C GLY A 45 -4.32 36.41 2.59
N TYR A 46 -4.20 35.24 3.22
CA TYR A 46 -5.32 34.56 3.84
C TYR A 46 -5.59 35.08 5.27
N ASP A 47 -6.70 35.80 5.41
CA ASP A 47 -7.22 36.23 6.72
C ASP A 47 -7.84 35.06 7.51
N GLU A 48 -8.36 34.07 6.79
CA GLU A 48 -8.99 32.86 7.32
C GLU A 48 -8.57 31.65 6.49
N TRP A 49 -8.35 30.52 7.15
CA TRP A 49 -7.77 29.33 6.54
C TRP A 49 -8.15 28.06 7.32
N ASN A 50 -8.07 26.92 6.63
CA ASN A 50 -8.32 25.61 7.22
C ASN A 50 -7.03 24.80 7.16
N LEU A 51 -6.76 23.98 8.17
CA LEU A 51 -5.67 23.01 8.14
C LEU A 51 -6.21 21.60 7.92
N PHE A 52 -5.46 20.83 7.15
CA PHE A 52 -5.71 19.43 6.91
C PHE A 52 -4.37 18.72 7.01
N GLY A 53 -4.21 17.90 8.06
CA GLY A 53 -3.01 17.11 8.30
C GLY A 53 -3.35 15.63 8.29
N ILE A 54 -2.45 14.83 7.72
CA ILE A 54 -2.46 13.38 7.82
C ILE A 54 -1.16 12.94 8.49
N SER A 55 -1.20 11.98 9.41
CA SER A 55 0.00 11.39 10.02
C SER A 55 0.87 12.45 10.73
N TYR A 56 2.18 12.53 10.44
CA TYR A 56 3.06 13.62 10.89
C TYR A 56 2.47 15.02 10.63
N GLY A 57 1.72 15.21 9.55
CA GLY A 57 1.04 16.48 9.28
C GLY A 57 0.05 16.89 10.38
N THR A 58 -0.47 15.94 11.16
CA THR A 58 -1.32 16.22 12.34
C THR A 58 -0.50 16.71 13.55
N ARG A 59 0.74 16.23 13.71
CA ARG A 59 1.69 16.76 14.70
C ARG A 59 2.00 18.22 14.38
N LEU A 60 2.37 18.49 13.12
CA LEU A 60 2.58 19.85 12.61
C LEU A 60 1.32 20.73 12.74
N ALA A 61 0.13 20.20 12.46
CA ALA A 61 -1.12 20.96 12.63
C ALA A 61 -1.36 21.34 14.09
N GLN A 62 -1.08 20.46 15.05
CA GLN A 62 -1.14 20.79 16.47
C GLN A 62 -0.13 21.87 16.87
N THR A 63 1.11 21.80 16.36
CA THR A 63 2.12 22.86 16.54
C THR A 63 1.62 24.20 15.99
N ILE A 64 1.00 24.23 14.79
CA ILE A 64 0.41 25.46 14.23
C ILE A 64 -0.75 25.98 15.08
N MET A 65 -1.63 25.10 15.56
CA MET A 65 -2.74 25.48 16.45
C MET A 65 -2.24 26.12 17.75
N ARG A 66 -1.07 25.71 18.25
CA ARG A 66 -0.44 26.27 19.45
C ARG A 66 0.23 27.62 19.17
N ASP A 67 1.03 27.70 18.11
CA ASP A 67 1.96 28.80 17.90
C ASP A 67 1.42 29.90 16.98
N TYR A 68 0.56 29.54 16.02
CA TYR A 68 -0.01 30.44 15.01
C TYR A 68 -1.53 30.22 14.81
N PRO A 69 -2.36 30.30 15.86
CA PRO A 69 -3.80 30.03 15.77
C PRO A 69 -4.59 31.07 14.96
N GLU A 70 -4.00 32.23 14.63
CA GLU A 70 -4.71 33.34 14.03
C GLU A 70 -5.34 32.97 12.67
N GLY A 71 -6.65 33.19 12.57
CA GLY A 71 -7.42 32.95 11.35
C GLY A 71 -7.77 31.48 11.11
N LEU A 72 -7.38 30.55 11.98
CA LEU A 72 -7.79 29.15 11.84
C LEU A 72 -9.30 29.01 12.00
N ARG A 73 -9.96 28.62 10.91
CA ARG A 73 -11.41 28.37 10.86
C ARG A 73 -11.75 26.95 11.28
N SER A 74 -10.96 25.98 10.81
CA SER A 74 -11.12 24.57 11.14
C SER A 74 -9.84 23.79 10.93
N VAL A 75 -9.70 22.67 11.64
CA VAL A 75 -8.58 21.73 11.50
C VAL A 75 -9.11 20.32 11.30
N ILE A 76 -8.52 19.57 10.38
CA ILE A 76 -8.71 18.13 10.27
C ILE A 76 -7.41 17.45 10.67
N LEU A 77 -7.49 16.54 11.64
CA LEU A 77 -6.41 15.68 12.11
C LEU A 77 -6.76 14.24 11.73
N ASP A 78 -6.28 13.80 10.58
CA ASP A 78 -6.50 12.44 10.09
C ASP A 78 -5.31 11.54 10.43
N SER A 79 -5.57 10.37 11.02
CA SER A 79 -4.52 9.49 11.55
C SER A 79 -3.61 10.25 12.52
N ALA A 80 -4.23 10.70 13.62
CA ALA A 80 -3.65 11.68 14.52
C ALA A 80 -2.41 11.17 15.26
N TYR A 81 -1.40 12.02 15.29
CA TYR A 81 -0.14 11.85 16.01
C TYR A 81 -0.05 12.94 17.10
N PRO A 82 -0.45 12.63 18.34
CA PRO A 82 -0.37 13.57 19.47
C PRO A 82 1.06 14.06 19.72
N LEU A 83 1.21 15.27 20.28
CA LEU A 83 2.54 15.81 20.59
C LEU A 83 3.24 15.01 21.69
N GLU A 84 2.47 14.56 22.68
CA GLU A 84 2.93 14.03 23.96
C GLU A 84 3.15 12.50 24.00
N VAL A 85 2.88 11.80 22.90
CA VAL A 85 3.15 10.35 22.80
C VAL A 85 4.58 10.12 22.34
N ASN A 86 5.13 8.96 22.67
CA ASN A 86 6.47 8.59 22.25
C ASN A 86 6.40 7.53 21.16
N LEU A 87 6.75 7.91 19.93
CA LEU A 87 6.64 7.01 18.78
C LEU A 87 7.44 5.72 18.98
N PHE A 88 8.66 5.81 19.48
CA PHE A 88 9.57 4.67 19.58
C PHE A 88 9.14 3.65 20.63
N THR A 89 8.52 4.08 21.74
CA THR A 89 8.04 3.16 22.78
C THR A 89 6.64 2.64 22.53
N ASP A 90 5.81 3.38 21.80
CA ASP A 90 4.40 3.02 21.63
C ASP A 90 4.16 2.18 20.36
N THR A 91 4.99 2.34 19.33
CA THR A 91 4.81 1.63 18.05
C THR A 91 4.74 0.11 18.18
N PRO A 92 5.53 -0.59 19.04
CA PRO A 92 5.37 -2.03 19.23
C PRO A 92 3.95 -2.46 19.62
N ALA A 93 3.32 -1.73 20.54
CA ALA A 93 1.93 -1.99 20.94
C ALA A 93 0.93 -1.65 19.81
N ASN A 94 1.22 -0.62 19.02
CA ASN A 94 0.39 -0.22 17.89
C ASN A 94 0.38 -1.30 16.80
N VAL A 95 1.55 -1.86 16.46
CA VAL A 95 1.71 -2.95 15.50
C VAL A 95 0.99 -4.21 15.98
N ASP A 96 1.23 -4.63 17.23
CA ASP A 96 0.54 -5.79 17.81
C ASP A 96 -0.98 -5.65 17.75
N ARG A 97 -1.53 -4.48 18.13
CA ARG A 97 -2.97 -4.23 18.04
C ARG A 97 -3.49 -4.30 16.60
N ALA A 98 -2.73 -3.80 15.62
CA ALA A 98 -3.14 -3.80 14.21
C ALA A 98 -3.18 -5.22 13.64
N LEU A 99 -2.15 -6.04 13.92
CA LEU A 99 -2.11 -7.46 13.57
C LEU A 99 -3.29 -8.22 14.17
N ASN A 100 -3.55 -8.02 15.47
CA ASN A 100 -4.69 -8.63 16.15
C ASN A 100 -6.04 -8.18 15.56
N THR A 101 -6.14 -6.94 15.08
CA THR A 101 -7.34 -6.44 14.39
C THR A 101 -7.55 -7.17 13.06
N LEU A 102 -6.49 -7.41 12.29
CA LEU A 102 -6.54 -8.23 11.07
C LEU A 102 -6.99 -9.66 11.34
N PHE A 103 -6.38 -10.32 12.34
CA PHE A 103 -6.71 -11.70 12.68
C PHE A 103 -8.15 -11.85 13.17
N ALA A 104 -8.59 -10.94 14.04
CA ALA A 104 -9.97 -10.91 14.52
C ALA A 104 -10.96 -10.61 13.38
N GLY A 105 -10.61 -9.72 12.46
CA GLY A 105 -11.38 -9.42 11.26
C GLY A 105 -11.61 -10.67 10.41
N CYS A 106 -10.54 -11.38 10.05
CA CYS A 106 -10.65 -12.60 9.25
C CYS A 106 -11.42 -13.70 10.00
N ALA A 107 -11.21 -13.88 11.30
CA ALA A 107 -11.94 -14.86 12.09
C ALA A 107 -13.44 -14.55 12.23
N ALA A 108 -13.83 -13.28 12.12
CA ALA A 108 -15.23 -12.84 12.18
C ALA A 108 -15.95 -12.96 10.83
N ASP A 109 -15.23 -12.96 9.72
CA ASP A 109 -15.77 -13.18 8.38
C ASP A 109 -15.86 -14.69 8.06
N GLU A 110 -17.05 -15.18 7.71
CA GLU A 110 -17.27 -16.62 7.49
C GLU A 110 -16.48 -17.18 6.30
N ALA A 111 -16.27 -16.40 5.24
CA ALA A 111 -15.53 -16.84 4.06
C ALA A 111 -14.02 -16.83 4.36
N CYS A 112 -13.52 -15.75 4.97
CA CYS A 112 -12.12 -15.64 5.37
C CYS A 112 -11.74 -16.72 6.38
N ALA A 113 -12.55 -16.92 7.44
CA ALA A 113 -12.28 -17.95 8.44
C ALA A 113 -12.31 -19.38 7.86
N ALA A 114 -13.11 -19.62 6.82
CA ALA A 114 -13.16 -20.91 6.14
C ALA A 114 -11.95 -21.14 5.23
N ALA A 115 -11.49 -20.10 4.52
CA ALA A 115 -10.34 -20.16 3.62
C ALA A 115 -9.00 -20.13 4.37
N TYR A 116 -8.93 -19.35 5.46
CA TYR A 116 -7.73 -19.01 6.21
C TYR A 116 -7.90 -19.31 7.72
N PRO A 117 -8.15 -20.58 8.10
CA PRO A 117 -8.42 -20.96 9.48
C PRO A 117 -7.20 -20.84 10.42
N ASP A 118 -7.36 -20.15 11.55
CA ASP A 118 -6.29 -19.91 12.53
C ASP A 118 -5.15 -19.00 12.00
N LEU A 119 -5.52 -17.98 11.21
CA LEU A 119 -4.60 -17.04 10.55
C LEU A 119 -3.47 -16.50 11.45
N GLU A 120 -3.76 -16.13 12.70
CA GLU A 120 -2.74 -15.67 13.66
C GLU A 120 -1.64 -16.70 13.88
N THR A 121 -2.02 -17.97 14.08
CA THR A 121 -1.07 -19.06 14.29
C THR A 121 -0.24 -19.30 13.03
N VAL A 122 -0.90 -19.30 11.86
CA VAL A 122 -0.21 -19.46 10.56
C VAL A 122 0.79 -18.34 10.33
N PHE A 123 0.42 -17.09 10.64
CA PHE A 123 1.31 -15.94 10.54
C PHE A 123 2.58 -16.13 11.37
N TRP A 124 2.44 -16.37 12.68
CA TRP A 124 3.61 -16.49 13.56
C TRP A 124 4.45 -17.76 13.32
N ASP A 125 3.82 -18.87 12.94
CA ASP A 125 4.55 -20.07 12.52
C ASP A 125 5.36 -19.81 11.23
N THR A 126 4.80 -19.02 10.29
CA THR A 126 5.48 -18.64 9.05
C THR A 126 6.63 -17.66 9.32
N VAL A 127 6.44 -16.69 10.20
CA VAL A 127 7.54 -15.80 10.68
C VAL A 127 8.67 -16.65 11.24
N ALA A 128 8.39 -17.57 12.17
CA ALA A 128 9.40 -18.43 12.79
C ALA A 128 10.12 -19.36 11.77
N LEU A 129 9.39 -19.83 10.76
CA LEU A 129 9.95 -20.61 9.66
C LEU A 129 10.93 -19.77 8.83
N LEU A 130 10.51 -18.57 8.39
CA LEU A 130 11.31 -17.68 7.55
C LEU A 130 12.54 -17.12 8.29
N GLU A 131 12.48 -16.94 9.61
CA GLU A 131 13.65 -16.62 10.44
C GLU A 131 14.69 -17.75 10.44
N THR A 132 14.26 -19.00 10.27
CA THR A 132 15.17 -20.15 10.21
C THR A 132 15.69 -20.39 8.79
N GLU A 133 14.83 -20.19 7.79
CA GLU A 133 15.11 -20.41 6.38
C GLU A 133 14.47 -19.32 5.53
N ALA A 134 15.20 -18.22 5.34
CA ALA A 134 14.75 -17.12 4.49
C ALA A 134 14.55 -17.59 3.05
N ALA A 135 13.43 -17.18 2.44
CA ALA A 135 13.06 -17.58 1.09
C ALA A 135 13.78 -16.71 0.04
N PRO A 136 14.34 -17.29 -1.03
CA PRO A 136 14.79 -16.50 -2.16
C PRO A 136 13.58 -15.94 -2.90
N ILE A 137 13.57 -14.64 -3.14
CA ILE A 137 12.52 -13.94 -3.88
C ILE A 137 13.13 -12.98 -4.90
N GLN A 138 12.33 -12.54 -5.86
CA GLN A 138 12.72 -11.54 -6.84
C GLN A 138 11.85 -10.29 -6.74
N VAL A 139 12.48 -9.12 -6.57
CA VAL A 139 11.78 -7.84 -6.51
C VAL A 139 12.09 -7.03 -7.75
N PHE A 140 11.06 -6.52 -8.42
CA PHE A 140 11.21 -5.68 -9.59
C PHE A 140 11.20 -4.21 -9.19
N ASP A 141 12.28 -3.51 -9.52
CA ASP A 141 12.30 -2.06 -9.37
C ASP A 141 11.65 -1.41 -10.59
N LEU A 142 10.40 -1.01 -10.41
CA LEU A 142 9.58 -0.33 -11.42
C LEU A 142 10.17 1.03 -11.85
N GLN A 143 11.15 1.60 -11.13
CA GLN A 143 11.80 2.88 -11.50
C GLN A 143 12.88 2.69 -12.56
N ASN A 144 13.74 1.69 -12.37
CA ASN A 144 14.89 1.47 -13.23
C ASN A 144 14.70 0.29 -14.21
N GLY A 145 13.67 -0.53 -13.99
CA GLY A 145 13.33 -1.68 -14.82
C GLY A 145 14.26 -2.88 -14.60
N GLU A 146 14.90 -2.98 -13.44
CA GLU A 146 15.79 -4.09 -13.07
C GLU A 146 15.12 -5.05 -12.07
N MET A 147 15.45 -6.33 -12.21
CA MET A 147 15.08 -7.38 -11.24
C MET A 147 16.22 -7.56 -10.24
N TYR A 148 15.89 -7.62 -8.95
CA TYR A 148 16.82 -7.87 -7.86
C TYR A 148 16.51 -9.20 -7.17
N ASP A 149 17.49 -10.09 -7.09
CA ASP A 149 17.43 -11.27 -6.23
C ASP A 149 17.67 -10.83 -4.77
N THR A 150 16.76 -11.21 -3.87
CA THR A 150 16.89 -10.95 -2.43
C THR A 150 16.36 -12.12 -1.61
N PHE A 151 16.50 -12.02 -0.29
CA PHE A 151 15.94 -12.97 0.66
C PHE A 151 14.79 -12.31 1.43
N PHE A 152 13.76 -13.11 1.70
CA PHE A 152 12.59 -12.75 2.48
C PHE A 152 12.58 -13.58 3.77
N ASP A 153 12.74 -12.91 4.90
CA ASP A 153 12.77 -13.50 6.25
C ASP A 153 11.49 -13.19 7.03
N GLY A 154 11.45 -13.59 8.30
CA GLY A 154 10.26 -13.41 9.14
C GLY A 154 10.00 -11.94 9.47
N ASP A 155 11.05 -11.17 9.70
CA ASP A 155 10.97 -9.70 9.82
C ASP A 155 10.40 -9.07 8.54
N GLY A 156 10.77 -9.58 7.37
CA GLY A 156 10.17 -9.20 6.08
C GLY A 156 8.67 -9.48 6.00
N LEU A 157 8.21 -10.61 6.54
CA LEU A 157 6.77 -10.94 6.61
C LEU A 157 6.01 -10.01 7.57
N ILE A 158 6.59 -9.68 8.72
CA ILE A 158 6.01 -8.67 9.63
C ILE A 158 5.95 -7.32 8.92
N GLY A 159 7.05 -6.91 8.27
CA GLY A 159 7.17 -5.63 7.59
C GLY A 159 6.18 -5.45 6.43
N ILE A 160 5.98 -6.47 5.60
CA ILE A 160 5.04 -6.37 4.47
C ILE A 160 3.58 -6.34 4.92
N VAL A 161 3.22 -7.09 5.98
CA VAL A 161 1.88 -7.03 6.57
C VAL A 161 1.66 -5.68 7.23
N PHE A 162 2.63 -5.18 8.02
CA PHE A 162 2.59 -3.84 8.60
C PHE A 162 2.38 -2.76 7.53
N GLN A 163 3.14 -2.81 6.44
CA GLN A 163 3.01 -1.85 5.34
C GLN A 163 1.67 -1.99 4.60
N GLY A 164 1.18 -3.22 4.42
CA GLY A 164 -0.12 -3.47 3.80
C GLY A 164 -1.31 -2.93 4.60
N LEU A 165 -1.21 -2.92 5.94
CA LEU A 165 -2.22 -2.35 6.83
C LEU A 165 -2.40 -0.83 6.69
N TYR A 166 -1.49 -0.13 6.01
CA TYR A 166 -1.69 1.28 5.66
C TYR A 166 -2.81 1.46 4.63
N SER A 167 -3.10 0.46 3.80
CA SER A 167 -3.94 0.60 2.60
C SER A 167 -5.20 -0.24 2.65
N ASN A 168 -6.36 0.41 2.48
CA ASN A 168 -7.67 -0.24 2.37
C ASN A 168 -7.75 -1.25 1.22
N GLU A 169 -7.00 -1.02 0.15
CA GLU A 169 -6.99 -1.90 -1.02
C GLU A 169 -6.15 -3.17 -0.77
N ILE A 170 -5.22 -3.12 0.18
CA ILE A 170 -4.28 -4.23 0.46
C ILE A 170 -4.75 -5.05 1.66
N ILE A 171 -5.37 -4.43 2.68
CA ILE A 171 -5.88 -5.12 3.88
C ILE A 171 -6.67 -6.41 3.52
N PRO A 172 -7.62 -6.40 2.56
CA PRO A 172 -8.36 -7.59 2.16
C PRO A 172 -7.51 -8.77 1.67
N VAL A 173 -6.33 -8.49 1.13
CA VAL A 173 -5.44 -9.45 0.47
C VAL A 173 -4.43 -10.06 1.46
N LEU A 174 -4.26 -9.47 2.65
CA LEU A 174 -3.27 -9.92 3.63
C LEU A 174 -3.49 -11.36 4.13
N PRO A 175 -4.71 -11.85 4.40
CA PRO A 175 -4.90 -13.26 4.77
C PRO A 175 -4.42 -14.24 3.71
N GLN A 176 -4.68 -13.96 2.43
CA GLN A 176 -4.17 -14.73 1.29
C GLN A 176 -2.64 -14.74 1.28
N LEU A 177 -2.02 -13.56 1.36
CA LEU A 177 -0.56 -13.41 1.38
C LEU A 177 0.09 -14.27 2.47
N ILE A 178 -0.46 -14.23 3.67
CA ILE A 178 0.06 -15.00 4.82
C ILE A 178 -0.02 -16.50 4.54
N TYR A 179 -1.13 -16.97 3.96
CA TYR A 179 -1.31 -18.38 3.64
C TYR A 179 -0.42 -18.85 2.50
N GLU A 180 -0.30 -18.08 1.43
CA GLU A 180 0.61 -18.36 0.32
C GLU A 180 2.06 -18.44 0.81
N ALA A 181 2.49 -17.46 1.61
CA ALA A 181 3.83 -17.46 2.22
C ALA A 181 4.05 -18.72 3.09
N SER A 182 3.05 -19.15 3.86
CA SER A 182 3.11 -20.38 4.66
C SER A 182 3.26 -21.65 3.80
N ALA A 183 2.78 -21.61 2.55
CA ALA A 183 2.91 -22.68 1.56
C ALA A 183 4.23 -22.60 0.76
N GLY A 184 5.04 -21.56 0.97
CA GLY A 184 6.25 -21.29 0.20
C GLY A 184 6.00 -20.61 -1.14
N GLU A 185 4.83 -19.99 -1.31
CA GLU A 185 4.45 -19.23 -2.49
C GLU A 185 4.58 -17.72 -2.20
N PHE A 186 5.43 -17.01 -2.96
CA PHE A 186 5.82 -15.62 -2.66
C PHE A 186 5.46 -14.61 -3.76
N ALA A 187 4.71 -14.99 -4.80
CA ALA A 187 4.42 -14.10 -5.92
C ALA A 187 3.71 -12.80 -5.50
N LEU A 188 2.77 -12.90 -4.55
CA LEU A 188 2.07 -11.73 -4.00
C LEU A 188 2.99 -10.87 -3.12
N VAL A 189 3.91 -11.49 -2.37
CA VAL A 189 4.96 -10.79 -1.63
C VAL A 189 5.86 -10.01 -2.59
N GLU A 190 6.36 -10.65 -3.65
CA GLU A 190 7.19 -10.03 -4.68
C GLU A 190 6.47 -8.85 -5.35
N THR A 191 5.18 -9.01 -5.65
CA THR A 191 4.33 -7.97 -6.23
C THR A 191 4.23 -6.75 -5.33
N LEU A 192 3.88 -6.95 -4.05
CA LEU A 192 3.71 -5.86 -3.10
C LEU A 192 5.03 -5.18 -2.74
N LEU A 193 6.13 -5.94 -2.58
CA LEU A 193 7.45 -5.34 -2.36
C LEU A 193 7.89 -4.48 -3.54
N SER A 194 7.66 -4.93 -4.77
CA SER A 194 7.94 -4.15 -5.99
C SER A 194 7.12 -2.85 -6.01
N ALA A 195 5.85 -2.92 -5.64
CA ALA A 195 4.99 -1.74 -5.53
C ALA A 195 5.41 -0.78 -4.40
N PHE A 196 5.83 -1.30 -3.25
CA PHE A 196 6.28 -0.48 -2.13
C PHE A 196 7.64 0.19 -2.40
N MET A 197 8.51 -0.45 -3.17
CA MET A 197 9.78 0.13 -3.59
C MET A 197 9.59 1.44 -4.36
N LEU A 198 8.56 1.54 -5.22
CA LEU A 198 8.21 2.78 -5.92
C LEU A 198 7.93 3.95 -4.96
N ASN A 199 7.36 3.67 -3.79
CA ASN A 199 6.99 4.72 -2.85
C ASN A 199 8.18 5.29 -2.08
N SER A 200 9.33 4.59 -2.09
CA SER A 200 10.53 5.00 -1.34
C SER A 200 11.11 6.35 -1.80
N GLU A 201 10.90 6.74 -3.07
CA GLU A 201 11.33 8.04 -3.60
C GLU A 201 10.58 9.24 -2.99
N TYR A 202 9.38 9.04 -2.44
CA TYR A 202 8.59 10.12 -1.85
C TYR A 202 8.98 10.42 -0.39
N ILE A 203 9.94 9.67 0.18
CA ILE A 203 10.38 9.86 1.57
C ILE A 203 11.67 10.67 1.60
N SER A 204 11.60 11.87 2.19
CA SER A 204 12.79 12.67 2.47
C SER A 204 13.45 12.21 3.78
N LEU A 205 14.25 11.13 3.71
CA LEU A 205 14.92 10.56 4.89
C LEU A 205 15.74 11.60 5.67
N GLY A 206 16.43 12.50 4.95
CA GLY A 206 17.23 13.55 5.57
C GLY A 206 16.40 14.49 6.47
N MET A 207 15.22 14.88 5.99
CA MET A 207 14.27 15.69 6.75
C MET A 207 13.61 14.88 7.86
N GLN A 208 13.20 13.64 7.58
CA GLN A 208 12.56 12.76 8.57
C GLN A 208 13.43 12.59 9.82
N PHE A 209 14.72 12.27 9.64
CA PHE A 209 15.64 12.14 10.77
C PHE A 209 15.90 13.50 11.43
N ALA A 210 16.01 14.61 10.70
CA ALA A 210 16.16 15.92 11.32
C ALA A 210 14.99 16.24 12.27
N VAL A 211 13.76 16.00 11.82
CA VAL A 211 12.54 16.17 12.62
C VAL A 211 12.55 15.23 13.83
N GLN A 212 12.63 13.91 13.60
CA GLN A 212 12.57 12.93 14.70
C GLN A 212 13.68 13.13 15.72
N CYS A 213 14.90 13.47 15.29
CA CYS A 213 16.00 13.71 16.22
C CYS A 213 15.78 14.97 17.06
N ASN A 214 15.16 16.01 16.50
CA ASN A 214 14.91 17.27 17.19
C ASN A 214 13.77 17.13 18.21
N GLU A 215 12.67 16.47 17.85
CA GLU A 215 11.40 16.56 18.60
C GLU A 215 10.83 15.23 19.11
N GLU A 216 11.47 14.08 18.83
CA GLU A 216 11.09 12.77 19.37
C GLU A 216 12.21 12.15 20.21
N ALA A 217 13.39 12.00 19.61
CA ALA A 217 14.53 11.32 20.22
C ALA A 217 14.98 11.98 21.52
N VAL A 218 14.93 13.33 21.57
CA VAL A 218 15.28 14.11 22.76
C VAL A 218 14.39 13.82 23.97
N PHE A 219 13.14 13.38 23.75
CA PHE A 219 12.18 13.06 24.80
C PHE A 219 12.10 11.56 25.11
N THR A 220 12.93 10.76 24.44
CA THR A 220 12.97 9.31 24.61
C THR A 220 14.10 8.91 25.53
N GLU A 221 13.79 8.11 26.56
CA GLU A 221 14.82 7.57 27.44
C GLU A 221 15.62 6.48 26.69
N PRO A 222 16.97 6.56 26.63
CA PRO A 222 17.78 5.50 26.03
C PRO A 222 17.50 4.13 26.66
N GLY A 223 17.38 3.10 25.84
CA GLY A 223 16.99 1.74 26.23
C GLY A 223 15.48 1.52 26.39
N SER A 224 14.65 2.58 26.41
CA SER A 224 13.20 2.42 26.51
C SER A 224 12.55 1.87 25.23
N PRO A 225 12.97 2.24 24.00
CA PRO A 225 12.49 1.58 22.77
C PRO A 225 12.76 0.07 22.77
N ALA A 226 13.99 -0.34 23.11
CA ALA A 226 14.33 -1.76 23.18
C ALA A 226 13.51 -2.50 24.26
N ALA A 227 13.29 -1.87 25.43
CA ALA A 227 12.46 -2.44 26.48
C ALA A 227 10.98 -2.56 26.08
N ALA A 228 10.46 -1.60 25.30
CA ALA A 228 9.10 -1.64 24.76
C ALA A 228 8.94 -2.77 23.74
N ALA A 229 9.90 -2.92 22.81
CA ALA A 229 9.92 -4.02 21.85
C ALA A 229 9.99 -5.40 22.56
N ALA A 230 10.80 -5.52 23.61
CA ALA A 230 10.92 -6.77 24.40
C ALA A 230 9.63 -7.18 25.14
N ALA A 231 8.63 -6.29 25.25
CA ALA A 231 7.30 -6.66 25.75
C ALA A 231 6.49 -7.48 24.74
N TYR A 232 6.92 -7.49 23.47
CA TYR A 232 6.35 -8.20 22.33
C TYR A 232 7.45 -9.05 21.68
N PRO A 233 7.82 -10.21 22.27
CA PRO A 233 8.99 -10.98 21.84
C PRO A 233 9.00 -11.35 20.36
N GLU A 234 7.84 -11.58 19.76
CA GLU A 234 7.66 -11.90 18.36
C GLU A 234 7.98 -10.71 17.42
N LEU A 235 7.98 -9.48 17.93
CA LEU A 235 8.31 -8.25 17.21
C LEU A 235 9.72 -7.71 17.54
N GLU A 236 10.41 -8.29 18.52
CA GLU A 236 11.67 -7.75 19.05
C GLU A 236 12.75 -7.63 17.96
N ASN A 237 12.93 -8.68 17.14
CA ASN A 237 13.89 -8.69 16.04
C ASN A 237 13.53 -7.66 14.97
N PHE A 238 12.25 -7.64 14.55
CA PHE A 238 11.72 -6.69 13.59
C PHE A 238 12.07 -5.25 13.98
N PHE A 239 11.75 -4.83 15.22
CA PHE A 239 12.09 -3.48 15.68
C PHE A 239 13.59 -3.26 15.80
N ALA A 240 14.37 -4.24 16.26
CA ALA A 240 15.84 -4.10 16.31
C ALA A 240 16.46 -3.90 14.92
N GLY A 241 15.79 -4.34 13.85
CA GLY A 241 16.18 -4.14 12.45
C GLY A 241 15.78 -2.79 11.85
N LEU A 242 14.91 -2.01 12.47
CA LEU A 242 14.43 -0.72 11.92
C LEU A 242 15.36 0.44 12.28
N THR A 243 15.69 1.29 11.31
CA THR A 243 16.55 2.48 11.54
C THR A 243 15.79 3.71 12.03
N ASN A 244 14.47 3.75 11.90
CA ASN A 244 13.63 4.93 12.14
C ASN A 244 12.56 4.76 13.24
N LEU A 245 12.48 3.59 13.87
CA LEU A 245 11.44 3.25 14.86
C LEU A 245 12.02 2.46 16.05
N SER A 246 13.33 2.53 16.30
CA SER A 246 14.00 1.66 17.27
C SER A 246 15.06 2.39 18.10
N GLU A 247 15.73 1.65 18.99
CA GLU A 247 16.91 2.13 19.72
C GLU A 247 17.99 2.68 18.77
N VAL A 248 18.13 2.08 17.58
CA VAL A 248 19.10 2.50 16.57
C VAL A 248 18.86 3.95 16.13
N THR A 249 17.61 4.39 16.09
CA THR A 249 17.25 5.77 15.77
C THR A 249 17.86 6.76 16.76
N LEU A 250 17.89 6.42 18.06
CA LEU A 250 18.50 7.28 19.09
C LEU A 250 20.01 7.41 18.89
N ASP A 251 20.69 6.33 18.48
CA ASP A 251 22.11 6.36 18.16
C ASP A 251 22.40 7.23 16.92
N VAL A 252 21.60 7.08 15.86
CA VAL A 252 21.69 7.95 14.66
C VAL A 252 21.50 9.43 15.03
N CYS A 253 20.56 9.72 15.94
CA CYS A 253 20.24 11.08 16.35
C CYS A 253 21.34 11.79 17.14
N GLN A 254 22.21 11.05 17.84
CA GLN A 254 23.35 11.65 18.57
C GLN A 254 24.31 12.40 17.62
N ASP A 255 24.46 11.88 16.40
CA ASP A 255 25.34 12.48 15.41
C ASP A 255 24.58 13.38 14.42
N TRP A 256 23.26 13.28 14.29
CA TRP A 256 22.51 13.98 13.23
C TRP A 256 22.80 15.49 13.15
N GLY A 257 23.03 16.13 14.30
CA GLY A 257 23.46 17.53 14.37
C GLY A 257 22.30 18.52 14.36
N VAL A 258 21.19 18.15 15.00
CA VAL A 258 20.07 19.05 15.31
C VAL A 258 20.21 19.63 16.71
N ASP A 259 19.58 20.79 16.93
CA ASP A 259 19.33 21.30 18.28
C ASP A 259 18.25 20.47 18.99
N GLU A 260 18.19 20.56 20.32
CA GLU A 260 17.15 19.91 21.13
C GLU A 260 15.87 20.76 21.16
N ALA A 261 14.71 20.14 20.89
CA ALA A 261 13.43 20.81 21.03
C ALA A 261 13.13 21.23 22.48
N PRO A 262 12.47 22.38 22.71
CA PRO A 262 11.97 22.74 24.02
C PRO A 262 10.85 21.78 24.47
N ALA A 263 10.69 21.59 25.78
CA ALA A 263 9.71 20.65 26.35
C ALA A 263 8.25 20.85 25.86
N ILE A 264 7.89 22.07 25.45
CA ILE A 264 6.56 22.38 24.90
C ILE A 264 6.24 21.60 23.61
N GLU A 265 7.26 21.12 22.88
CA GLU A 265 7.07 20.26 21.71
C GLU A 265 6.64 18.83 22.06
N ASN A 266 6.62 18.47 23.35
CA ASN A 266 6.14 17.19 23.86
C ASN A 266 5.01 17.39 24.89
N GLU A 267 4.29 18.51 24.82
CA GLU A 267 3.14 18.81 25.67
C GLU A 267 1.86 18.84 24.83
N ALA A 268 0.80 18.20 25.33
CA ALA A 268 -0.52 18.25 24.72
C ALA A 268 -1.02 19.70 24.57
N ILE A 269 -1.68 19.99 23.45
CA ILE A 269 -2.29 21.30 23.22
C ILE A 269 -3.75 21.35 23.69
N SER A 270 -4.24 22.56 23.98
CA SER A 270 -5.66 22.83 24.10
C SER A 270 -6.02 23.94 23.12
N SER A 271 -7.13 23.77 22.40
CA SER A 271 -7.61 24.74 21.42
C SER A 271 -9.13 24.71 21.33
N SER A 272 -9.70 25.88 21.02
CA SER A 272 -11.13 26.06 20.74
C SER A 272 -11.45 26.10 19.25
N VAL A 273 -10.43 25.98 18.39
CA VAL A 273 -10.62 25.87 16.94
C VAL A 273 -11.41 24.59 16.66
N PRO A 274 -12.50 24.66 15.88
CA PRO A 274 -13.24 23.46 15.51
C PRO A 274 -12.32 22.43 14.85
N THR A 275 -12.30 21.21 15.38
CA THR A 275 -11.40 20.15 14.91
C THR A 275 -12.15 18.86 14.62
N LEU A 276 -11.93 18.29 13.44
CA LEU A 276 -12.37 16.94 13.10
C LEU A 276 -11.16 16.01 13.23
N VAL A 277 -11.28 14.98 14.07
CA VAL A 277 -10.27 13.94 14.24
C VAL A 277 -10.78 12.65 13.60
N MET A 278 -9.96 12.05 12.74
CA MET A 278 -10.32 10.87 11.95
C MET A 278 -9.30 9.77 12.20
N ALA A 279 -9.74 8.53 12.33
CA ALA A 279 -8.86 7.38 12.47
C ALA A 279 -9.41 6.15 11.72
N GLY A 280 -8.53 5.39 11.09
CA GLY A 280 -8.87 4.07 10.56
C GLY A 280 -8.73 2.99 11.63
N GLU A 281 -9.64 2.02 11.62
CA GLU A 281 -9.63 0.86 12.52
C GLU A 281 -8.32 0.05 12.42
N TYR A 282 -7.78 -0.10 11.22
CA TYR A 282 -6.60 -0.92 10.90
C TYR A 282 -5.29 -0.13 10.91
N ASP A 283 -5.33 1.18 11.14
CA ASP A 283 -4.15 2.06 11.09
C ASP A 283 -3.02 1.53 12.00
N PRO A 284 -1.90 1.03 11.44
CA PRO A 284 -0.90 0.30 12.22
C PRO A 284 0.11 1.22 12.94
N ILE A 285 0.13 2.51 12.60
CA ILE A 285 1.15 3.46 13.07
C ILE A 285 0.57 4.49 14.04
N THR A 286 -0.58 5.07 13.72
CA THR A 286 -1.28 6.08 14.52
C THR A 286 -2.64 5.51 14.94
N PRO A 287 -2.70 4.74 16.04
CA PRO A 287 -3.89 3.99 16.41
C PRO A 287 -5.08 4.91 16.74
N PRO A 288 -6.33 4.41 16.65
CA PRO A 288 -7.52 5.17 17.05
C PRO A 288 -7.43 5.79 18.45
N ALA A 289 -6.79 5.10 19.41
CA ALA A 289 -6.60 5.59 20.77
C ALA A 289 -5.84 6.93 20.83
N TRP A 290 -4.91 7.17 19.89
CA TRP A 290 -4.21 8.45 19.79
C TRP A 290 -5.13 9.56 19.25
N GLY A 291 -6.01 9.23 18.30
CA GLY A 291 -7.06 10.15 17.85
C GLY A 291 -8.03 10.54 18.97
N GLU A 292 -8.47 9.56 19.77
CA GLU A 292 -9.31 9.80 20.96
C GLU A 292 -8.58 10.69 21.99
N GLN A 293 -7.28 10.44 22.21
CA GLN A 293 -6.45 11.22 23.12
C GLN A 293 -6.35 12.69 22.68
N VAL A 294 -6.03 12.95 21.40
CA VAL A 294 -5.98 14.31 20.86
C VAL A 294 -7.34 14.99 20.98
N ALA A 295 -8.42 14.30 20.58
CA ALA A 295 -9.76 14.85 20.65
C ALA A 295 -10.15 15.25 22.08
N ALA A 296 -9.75 14.46 23.10
CA ALA A 296 -10.03 14.74 24.51
C ALA A 296 -9.35 16.01 25.06
N ASN A 297 -8.26 16.47 24.44
CA ASN A 297 -7.53 17.68 24.85
C ASN A 297 -8.05 18.96 24.17
N LEU A 298 -8.93 18.82 23.16
CA LEU A 298 -9.47 19.92 22.37
C LEU A 298 -10.90 20.29 22.82
N ASP A 299 -11.17 21.58 22.98
CA ASP A 299 -12.46 22.06 23.53
C ASP A 299 -13.62 21.94 22.53
N ASN A 300 -13.32 21.86 21.23
CA ASN A 300 -14.29 21.82 20.15
C ASN A 300 -13.88 20.79 19.08
N SER A 301 -13.86 19.53 19.48
CA SER A 301 -13.49 18.41 18.61
C SER A 301 -14.64 17.43 18.39
N VAL A 302 -14.61 16.75 17.25
CA VAL A 302 -15.40 15.54 16.97
C VAL A 302 -14.45 14.45 16.48
N PHE A 303 -14.62 13.22 16.96
CA PHE A 303 -13.82 12.07 16.59
C PHE A 303 -14.67 11.04 15.84
N PHE A 304 -14.15 10.52 14.73
CA PHE A 304 -14.74 9.39 14.01
C PHE A 304 -13.72 8.29 13.76
N LEU A 305 -14.16 7.07 14.06
CA LEU A 305 -13.46 5.83 13.73
C LEU A 305 -14.11 5.21 12.49
N TYR A 306 -13.31 4.90 11.49
CA TYR A 306 -13.76 4.32 10.22
C TYR A 306 -13.43 2.82 10.18
N PRO A 307 -14.44 1.92 10.17
CA PRO A 307 -14.24 0.48 10.09
C PRO A 307 -13.56 0.07 8.78
N GLY A 308 -12.69 -0.94 8.84
CA GLY A 308 -12.00 -1.47 7.65
C GLY A 308 -10.99 -0.54 6.99
N VAL A 309 -10.71 0.63 7.59
CA VAL A 309 -9.81 1.63 7.04
C VAL A 309 -8.44 1.57 7.70
N GLY A 310 -7.38 1.67 6.89
CA GLY A 310 -5.98 1.77 7.30
C GLY A 310 -5.56 3.20 7.67
N HIS A 311 -4.38 3.60 7.22
CA HIS A 311 -3.77 4.89 7.56
C HIS A 311 -4.21 6.00 6.58
N GLY A 312 -4.57 7.17 7.09
CA GLY A 312 -5.14 8.27 6.31
C GLY A 312 -6.59 7.99 5.92
N ALA A 313 -7.50 8.05 6.89
CA ALA A 313 -8.90 7.70 6.69
C ALA A 313 -9.61 8.65 5.73
N SER A 314 -9.24 9.92 5.68
CA SER A 314 -9.91 10.94 4.85
C SER A 314 -9.74 10.75 3.34
N ILE A 315 -8.78 9.94 2.90
CA ILE A 315 -8.53 9.62 1.49
C ILE A 315 -8.95 8.18 1.13
N SER A 316 -9.66 7.53 2.05
CA SER A 316 -9.86 6.09 2.09
C SER A 316 -11.33 5.71 1.86
N GLY A 317 -11.86 6.14 0.70
CA GLY A 317 -13.23 5.87 0.26
C GLY A 317 -14.16 7.08 0.34
N GLU A 318 -15.38 6.93 -0.16
CA GLU A 318 -16.35 8.03 -0.32
C GLU A 318 -16.81 8.60 1.02
N CYS A 319 -17.24 7.76 1.97
CA CYS A 319 -17.80 8.22 3.25
C CYS A 319 -16.83 9.11 4.07
N PRO A 320 -15.59 8.68 4.40
CA PRO A 320 -14.65 9.56 5.11
C PRO A 320 -14.34 10.85 4.34
N THR A 321 -14.19 10.77 3.01
CA THR A 321 -13.90 11.92 2.15
C THR A 321 -15.04 12.94 2.22
N GLU A 322 -16.28 12.49 2.09
CA GLU A 322 -17.47 13.35 2.15
C GLU A 322 -17.65 13.97 3.54
N MET A 323 -17.39 13.23 4.62
CA MET A 323 -17.43 13.75 5.98
C MET A 323 -16.39 14.84 6.21
N ALA A 324 -15.15 14.66 5.72
CA ALA A 324 -14.10 15.67 5.76
C ALA A 324 -14.51 16.94 4.99
N ILE A 325 -15.06 16.78 3.78
CA ILE A 325 -15.56 17.91 2.98
C ILE A 325 -16.74 18.61 3.67
N ALA A 326 -17.67 17.87 4.26
CA ALA A 326 -18.81 18.41 4.99
C ALA A 326 -18.36 19.26 6.19
N PHE A 327 -17.36 18.78 6.95
CA PHE A 327 -16.76 19.54 8.04
C PHE A 327 -16.08 20.82 7.55
N LEU A 328 -15.32 20.76 6.45
CA LEU A 328 -14.74 21.97 5.86
C LEU A 328 -15.82 22.96 5.41
N ASN A 329 -16.99 22.51 4.98
CA ASN A 329 -18.09 23.40 4.59
C ASN A 329 -18.78 24.05 5.79
N ASP A 330 -19.04 23.29 6.87
CA ASP A 330 -19.60 23.81 8.14
C ASP A 330 -18.87 23.21 9.35
N PRO A 331 -17.80 23.85 9.83
CA PRO A 331 -17.03 23.34 10.97
C PRO A 331 -17.70 23.62 12.32
N THR A 332 -18.88 24.27 12.34
CA THR A 332 -19.62 24.54 13.58
C THR A 332 -20.56 23.40 13.97
N SER A 333 -20.69 22.40 13.09
CA SER A 333 -21.54 21.24 13.26
C SER A 333 -20.73 19.97 13.02
N ALA A 334 -21.07 18.89 13.74
CA ALA A 334 -20.54 17.58 13.41
C ALA A 334 -21.06 17.15 12.01
N PRO A 335 -20.21 16.53 11.16
CA PRO A 335 -20.66 15.91 9.91
C PRO A 335 -21.74 14.83 10.16
N ASP A 336 -22.55 14.56 9.16
CA ASP A 336 -23.44 13.39 9.15
C ASP A 336 -22.58 12.13 9.01
N ASP A 337 -22.65 11.24 10.00
CA ASP A 337 -21.88 10.00 10.11
C ASP A 337 -22.70 8.76 9.74
N SER A 338 -23.91 8.95 9.20
CA SER A 338 -24.80 7.84 8.86
C SER A 338 -24.18 6.84 7.88
N CYS A 339 -23.30 7.30 6.98
CA CYS A 339 -22.56 6.44 6.05
C CYS A 339 -21.56 5.50 6.74
N VAL A 340 -21.05 5.84 7.93
CA VAL A 340 -20.09 4.99 8.67
C VAL A 340 -20.74 3.68 9.09
N ALA A 341 -22.05 3.69 9.37
CA ALA A 341 -22.79 2.48 9.71
C ALA A 341 -22.94 1.51 8.52
N ASP A 342 -22.82 2.01 7.29
CA ASP A 342 -22.85 1.22 6.06
C ASP A 342 -21.45 0.78 5.60
N MET A 343 -20.38 1.31 6.23
CA MET A 343 -19.02 0.83 6.00
C MET A 343 -18.91 -0.59 6.56
N ALA A 344 -18.59 -1.53 5.67
CA ALA A 344 -18.35 -2.92 6.05
C ALA A 344 -16.91 -3.11 6.53
N ALA A 345 -16.68 -4.20 7.27
CA ALA A 345 -15.35 -4.75 7.46
C ALA A 345 -14.67 -5.01 6.09
N PRO A 346 -13.33 -5.12 6.02
CA PRO A 346 -12.64 -5.43 4.78
C PRO A 346 -13.23 -6.68 4.13
N ALA A 347 -13.57 -6.58 2.84
CA ALA A 347 -14.07 -7.72 2.08
C ALA A 347 -12.89 -8.61 1.68
N PHE A 348 -12.43 -9.47 2.60
CA PHE A 348 -11.24 -10.30 2.41
C PHE A 348 -11.28 -11.12 1.12
N THR A 349 -10.16 -11.10 0.39
CA THR A 349 -9.99 -11.85 -0.85
C THR A 349 -9.83 -13.33 -0.53
N ILE A 350 -10.59 -14.19 -1.21
CA ILE A 350 -10.48 -15.64 -1.09
C ILE A 350 -9.79 -16.20 -2.34
N ALA A 351 -8.61 -16.79 -2.15
CA ALA A 351 -7.81 -17.36 -3.22
C ALA A 351 -8.61 -18.39 -4.03
N GLY A 352 -8.65 -18.21 -5.35
CA GLY A 352 -9.34 -19.11 -6.29
C GLY A 352 -10.87 -19.01 -6.29
N GLU A 353 -11.48 -18.11 -5.49
CA GLU A 353 -12.90 -17.76 -5.66
C GLU A 353 -13.05 -16.68 -6.75
N THR A 354 -12.86 -17.10 -8.00
CA THR A 354 -13.22 -16.24 -9.12
C THR A 354 -14.74 -16.22 -9.28
N ALA A 355 -15.38 -15.06 -9.08
CA ALA A 355 -16.80 -14.90 -9.34
C ALA A 355 -17.16 -15.30 -10.79
N ALA A 356 -18.35 -15.87 -10.98
CA ALA A 356 -18.80 -16.27 -12.31
C ALA A 356 -18.79 -15.08 -13.28
N VAL A 357 -18.04 -15.19 -14.38
CA VAL A 357 -17.91 -14.14 -15.40
C VAL A 357 -18.96 -14.35 -16.48
N THR A 358 -19.77 -13.33 -16.74
CA THR A 358 -20.68 -13.31 -17.90
C THR A 358 -19.93 -12.72 -19.09
N LEU A 359 -20.07 -13.33 -20.28
CA LEU A 359 -19.45 -12.83 -21.50
C LEU A 359 -20.49 -12.14 -22.38
N VAL A 360 -20.13 -10.98 -22.93
CA VAL A 360 -20.98 -10.17 -23.82
C VAL A 360 -20.37 -10.06 -25.22
N PRO A 361 -21.20 -9.96 -26.28
CA PRO A 361 -20.69 -9.80 -27.64
C PRO A 361 -19.79 -8.57 -27.80
N TYR A 362 -18.69 -8.73 -28.52
CA TYR A 362 -17.72 -7.69 -28.83
C TYR A 362 -17.34 -7.71 -30.31
N SER A 363 -17.05 -6.55 -30.86
CA SER A 363 -16.54 -6.38 -32.21
C SER A 363 -15.64 -5.16 -32.27
N ASN A 364 -14.51 -5.29 -32.95
CA ASN A 364 -13.58 -4.19 -33.17
C ASN A 364 -13.28 -4.05 -34.67
N ASP A 365 -13.79 -2.98 -35.27
CA ASP A 365 -13.68 -2.74 -36.71
C ASP A 365 -12.25 -2.37 -37.13
N ASP A 366 -11.47 -1.76 -36.25
CA ASP A 366 -10.07 -1.39 -36.52
C ASP A 366 -9.18 -2.64 -36.62
N PHE A 367 -9.48 -3.67 -35.83
CA PHE A 367 -8.81 -4.97 -35.88
C PHE A 367 -9.48 -5.98 -36.82
N GLY A 368 -10.71 -5.72 -37.28
CA GLY A 368 -11.45 -6.63 -38.15
C GLY A 368 -11.82 -7.94 -37.46
N ILE A 369 -12.14 -7.91 -36.16
CA ILE A 369 -12.47 -9.10 -35.34
C ILE A 369 -13.79 -8.95 -34.61
N ALA A 370 -14.44 -10.07 -34.34
CA ALA A 370 -15.63 -10.19 -33.51
C ALA A 370 -15.51 -11.40 -32.57
N GLY A 371 -16.23 -11.37 -31.46
CA GLY A 371 -16.22 -12.43 -30.46
C GLY A 371 -17.03 -12.04 -29.23
N VAL A 372 -16.52 -12.40 -28.06
CA VAL A 372 -17.09 -12.03 -26.76
C VAL A 372 -16.00 -11.49 -25.84
N VAL A 373 -16.37 -10.72 -24.83
CA VAL A 373 -15.48 -10.20 -23.77
C VAL A 373 -16.18 -10.25 -22.42
N PRO A 374 -15.45 -10.23 -21.29
CA PRO A 374 -16.04 -10.18 -19.95
C PRO A 374 -16.92 -8.94 -19.73
N GLU A 375 -18.14 -9.17 -19.22
CA GLU A 375 -19.03 -8.12 -18.77
C GLU A 375 -18.46 -7.46 -17.50
N GLY A 376 -18.46 -6.13 -17.47
CA GLY A 376 -18.00 -5.34 -16.31
C GLY A 376 -16.49 -5.08 -16.27
N TRP A 377 -15.69 -5.72 -17.11
CA TRP A 377 -14.27 -5.41 -17.23
C TRP A 377 -14.09 -4.10 -18.01
N THR A 378 -13.16 -3.26 -17.55
CA THR A 378 -12.97 -1.91 -18.12
C THR A 378 -12.00 -1.98 -19.30
N GLU A 379 -12.42 -1.49 -20.47
CA GLU A 379 -11.54 -1.37 -21.64
C GLU A 379 -10.58 -0.18 -21.46
N GLN A 380 -9.31 -0.47 -21.13
CA GLN A 380 -8.27 0.54 -20.86
C GLN A 380 -7.62 1.06 -22.15
N ALA A 381 -7.59 0.21 -23.17
CA ALA A 381 -7.12 0.50 -24.52
C ALA A 381 -7.88 -0.40 -25.51
N PRO A 382 -7.90 -0.10 -26.83
CA PRO A 382 -8.62 -0.92 -27.80
C PRO A 382 -8.24 -2.40 -27.70
N GLY A 383 -9.22 -3.24 -27.33
CA GLY A 383 -9.04 -4.67 -27.15
C GLY A 383 -8.29 -5.07 -25.87
N VAL A 384 -8.11 -4.19 -24.88
CA VAL A 384 -7.46 -4.49 -23.58
C VAL A 384 -8.47 -4.25 -22.45
N PHE A 385 -8.92 -5.32 -21.81
CA PHE A 385 -9.93 -5.30 -20.77
C PHE A 385 -9.31 -5.70 -19.43
N ALA A 386 -9.42 -4.83 -18.43
CA ALA A 386 -8.94 -5.08 -17.06
C ALA A 386 -10.10 -5.44 -16.14
N ARG A 387 -9.93 -6.46 -15.29
CA ARG A 387 -10.93 -6.89 -14.31
C ARG A 387 -11.15 -5.81 -13.25
N GLY A 388 -10.06 -5.32 -12.65
CA GLY A 388 -10.06 -4.16 -11.75
C GLY A 388 -10.88 -4.37 -10.48
N GLN A 389 -10.82 -5.55 -9.87
CA GLN A 389 -11.50 -5.84 -8.60
C GLN A 389 -10.90 -5.09 -7.40
N SER A 390 -9.62 -4.76 -7.46
CA SER A 390 -8.92 -3.94 -6.46
C SER A 390 -7.82 -3.11 -7.12
N GLY A 391 -7.23 -2.18 -6.37
CA GLY A 391 -6.05 -1.43 -6.82
C GLY A 391 -4.82 -2.29 -7.16
N THR A 392 -4.80 -3.57 -6.73
CA THR A 392 -3.69 -4.51 -6.97
C THR A 392 -4.02 -5.58 -8.01
N ASP A 393 -5.28 -5.69 -8.45
CA ASP A 393 -5.72 -6.70 -9.42
C ASP A 393 -5.17 -6.39 -10.81
N GLN A 394 -4.15 -7.13 -11.22
CA GLN A 394 -3.53 -7.00 -12.55
C GLN A 394 -4.14 -7.94 -13.60
N THR A 395 -5.26 -8.60 -13.28
CA THR A 395 -5.94 -9.50 -14.21
C THR A 395 -6.51 -8.75 -15.40
N ALA A 396 -6.11 -9.16 -16.61
CA ALA A 396 -6.54 -8.53 -17.84
C ALA A 396 -6.66 -9.54 -18.99
N ILE A 397 -7.47 -9.20 -19.98
CA ILE A 397 -7.55 -9.93 -21.25
C ILE A 397 -7.34 -8.98 -22.42
N ILE A 398 -6.47 -9.40 -23.34
CA ILE A 398 -6.13 -8.67 -24.55
C ILE A 398 -6.71 -9.46 -25.72
N PHE A 399 -7.56 -8.83 -26.53
CA PHE A 399 -8.14 -9.41 -27.74
C PHE A 399 -7.92 -8.47 -28.93
N GLN A 400 -6.94 -8.82 -29.76
CA GLN A 400 -6.44 -7.97 -30.83
C GLN A 400 -6.14 -8.79 -32.09
N ALA A 401 -5.98 -8.09 -33.21
CA ALA A 401 -5.49 -8.70 -34.44
C ALA A 401 -4.56 -7.76 -35.21
N LEU A 402 -3.63 -8.36 -35.93
CA LEU A 402 -2.68 -7.67 -36.81
C LEU A 402 -2.70 -8.31 -38.20
N SER A 403 -2.07 -7.64 -39.18
CA SER A 403 -1.91 -8.20 -40.53
C SER A 403 -1.16 -9.54 -40.52
N ALA A 404 -1.65 -10.51 -41.28
CA ALA A 404 -1.01 -11.82 -41.45
C ALA A 404 0.43 -11.74 -41.98
N ASP A 405 0.80 -10.66 -42.67
CA ASP A 405 2.15 -10.43 -43.20
C ASP A 405 3.22 -10.33 -42.10
N LEU A 406 2.83 -9.99 -40.86
CA LEU A 406 3.76 -9.91 -39.72
C LEU A 406 4.10 -11.30 -39.15
N GLY A 407 3.16 -12.24 -39.23
CA GLY A 407 3.31 -13.61 -38.73
C GLY A 407 3.21 -13.74 -37.20
N ALA A 408 2.94 -14.97 -36.74
CA ALA A 408 2.79 -15.31 -35.31
C ALA A 408 4.08 -15.10 -34.50
N ASP A 409 5.25 -15.49 -35.05
CA ASP A 409 6.54 -15.38 -34.35
C ASP A 409 6.91 -13.94 -34.01
N PHE A 410 6.58 -12.98 -34.89
CA PHE A 410 6.82 -11.55 -34.62
C PHE A 410 5.96 -11.06 -33.45
N LEU A 411 4.69 -11.50 -33.41
CA LEU A 411 3.75 -11.17 -32.34
C LEU A 411 4.21 -11.72 -30.99
N LEU A 412 4.64 -12.99 -30.96
CA LEU A 412 5.17 -13.61 -29.74
C LEU A 412 6.40 -12.87 -29.21
N GLY A 413 7.33 -12.47 -30.09
CA GLY A 413 8.49 -11.68 -29.67
C GLY A 413 8.13 -10.27 -29.18
N LEU A 414 7.08 -9.66 -29.73
CA LEU A 414 6.57 -8.38 -29.25
C LEU A 414 5.91 -8.51 -27.87
N LEU A 415 5.13 -9.56 -27.65
CA LEU A 415 4.52 -9.86 -26.35
C LEU A 415 5.58 -10.20 -25.30
N GLU A 416 6.59 -11.01 -25.65
CA GLU A 416 7.72 -11.32 -24.77
C GLU A 416 8.40 -10.04 -24.26
N GLN A 417 8.62 -9.06 -25.14
CA GLN A 417 9.20 -7.77 -24.77
C GLN A 417 8.23 -6.90 -23.95
N GLN A 418 6.96 -6.81 -24.35
CA GLN A 418 5.99 -5.92 -23.70
C GLN A 418 5.59 -6.40 -22.31
N LEU A 419 5.42 -7.70 -22.14
CA LEU A 419 5.04 -8.34 -20.88
C LEU A 419 6.25 -8.73 -20.03
N GLN A 420 7.46 -8.41 -20.53
CA GLN A 420 8.74 -8.65 -19.86
C GLN A 420 8.89 -10.09 -19.37
N MET A 421 8.56 -11.04 -20.25
CA MET A 421 8.65 -12.46 -19.90
C MET A 421 10.12 -12.86 -19.70
N PRO A 422 10.46 -13.62 -18.65
CA PRO A 422 11.83 -14.04 -18.38
C PRO A 422 12.33 -15.09 -19.38
N ALA A 423 11.40 -15.76 -20.08
CA ALA A 423 11.67 -16.71 -21.14
C ALA A 423 10.61 -16.64 -22.24
N ALA A 424 10.97 -17.12 -23.42
CA ALA A 424 10.04 -17.24 -24.53
C ALA A 424 8.87 -18.18 -24.18
N PRO A 425 7.63 -17.85 -24.58
CA PRO A 425 6.44 -18.64 -24.23
C PRO A 425 6.50 -20.04 -24.86
N GLU A 426 6.14 -21.06 -24.08
CA GLU A 426 6.17 -22.46 -24.53
C GLU A 426 4.84 -22.88 -25.14
N LEU A 427 4.86 -23.56 -26.30
CA LEU A 427 3.64 -24.08 -26.92
C LEU A 427 3.08 -25.23 -26.07
N ALA A 428 1.94 -24.98 -25.43
CA ALA A 428 1.27 -25.94 -24.56
C ALA A 428 0.29 -26.84 -25.33
N GLN A 429 -0.51 -26.25 -26.23
CA GLN A 429 -1.59 -26.97 -26.90
C GLN A 429 -1.95 -26.39 -28.27
N GLU A 430 -2.54 -27.22 -29.14
CA GLU A 430 -3.28 -26.77 -30.32
C GLU A 430 -4.77 -27.11 -30.17
N LEU A 431 -5.64 -26.14 -30.44
CA LEU A 431 -7.10 -26.29 -30.39
C LEU A 431 -7.73 -25.85 -31.72
N THR A 432 -8.85 -26.45 -32.10
CA THR A 432 -9.60 -26.03 -33.30
C THR A 432 -11.03 -25.73 -32.91
N PHE A 433 -11.46 -24.50 -33.17
CA PHE A 433 -12.84 -24.03 -32.99
C PHE A 433 -13.35 -23.46 -34.31
N GLY A 434 -14.43 -24.05 -34.84
CA GLY A 434 -14.92 -23.72 -36.18
C GLY A 434 -13.84 -23.95 -37.25
N ASP A 435 -13.50 -22.90 -37.99
CA ASP A 435 -12.49 -22.91 -39.06
C ASP A 435 -11.11 -22.38 -38.60
N LEU A 436 -10.96 -22.02 -37.32
CA LEU A 436 -9.73 -21.46 -36.76
C LEU A 436 -8.97 -22.53 -35.95
N THR A 437 -7.69 -22.71 -36.26
CA THR A 437 -6.76 -23.50 -35.45
C THR A 437 -5.88 -22.56 -34.63
N TRP A 438 -5.96 -22.71 -33.33
CA TRP A 438 -5.27 -21.90 -32.33
C TRP A 438 -4.06 -22.65 -31.78
N GLN A 439 -2.96 -21.93 -31.66
CA GLN A 439 -1.75 -22.32 -30.94
C GLN A 439 -1.76 -21.62 -29.59
N LEU A 440 -1.80 -22.40 -28.52
CA LEU A 440 -1.87 -21.91 -27.15
C LEU A 440 -0.51 -22.06 -26.51
N TYR A 441 -0.01 -20.95 -25.98
CA TYR A 441 1.26 -20.85 -25.30
C TYR A 441 1.05 -20.43 -23.85
N GLU A 442 1.96 -20.88 -22.99
CA GLU A 442 2.00 -20.52 -21.57
C GLU A 442 3.34 -19.86 -21.27
N SER A 443 3.31 -18.85 -20.39
CA SER A 443 4.50 -18.20 -19.84
C SER A 443 4.18 -17.59 -18.48
N THR A 444 5.21 -17.02 -17.86
CA THR A 444 5.09 -16.21 -16.65
C THR A 444 5.54 -14.80 -16.98
N GLY A 445 4.72 -13.81 -16.63
CA GLY A 445 5.02 -12.40 -16.80
C GLY A 445 5.81 -11.85 -15.62
N ILE A 446 6.03 -10.55 -15.62
CA ILE A 446 6.59 -9.86 -14.46
C ILE A 446 5.64 -9.95 -13.26
N LEU A 447 6.20 -9.87 -12.04
CA LEU A 447 5.43 -9.95 -10.78
C LEU A 447 4.65 -11.27 -10.61
N GLY A 448 5.11 -12.36 -11.23
CA GLY A 448 4.54 -13.70 -11.02
C GLY A 448 3.19 -13.95 -11.69
N LEU A 449 2.73 -13.05 -12.58
CA LEU A 449 1.49 -13.25 -13.32
C LEU A 449 1.59 -14.42 -14.29
N SER A 450 0.54 -15.24 -14.35
CA SER A 450 0.38 -16.24 -15.40
C SER A 450 0.03 -15.54 -16.72
N VAL A 451 0.66 -15.98 -17.81
CA VAL A 451 0.40 -15.45 -19.15
C VAL A 451 -0.02 -16.59 -20.07
N ASP A 452 -1.29 -16.57 -20.49
CA ASP A 452 -1.84 -17.52 -21.45
C ASP A 452 -2.07 -16.81 -22.79
N ILE A 453 -1.43 -17.29 -23.86
CA ILE A 453 -1.43 -16.66 -25.19
C ILE A 453 -2.03 -17.61 -26.21
N ALA A 454 -3.11 -17.22 -26.89
CA ALA A 454 -3.68 -17.95 -28.00
C ALA A 454 -3.47 -17.16 -29.29
N VAL A 455 -2.87 -17.81 -30.29
CA VAL A 455 -2.63 -17.22 -31.60
C VAL A 455 -3.27 -18.08 -32.69
N THR A 456 -3.99 -17.47 -33.60
CA THR A 456 -4.43 -18.11 -34.85
C THR A 456 -4.12 -17.23 -36.04
N THR A 457 -3.87 -17.83 -37.19
CA THR A 457 -3.57 -17.14 -38.45
C THR A 457 -4.60 -17.50 -39.50
N THR A 458 -5.22 -16.47 -40.07
CA THR A 458 -6.12 -16.52 -41.23
C THR A 458 -5.39 -16.01 -42.48
N ASP A 459 -6.08 -15.92 -43.61
CA ASP A 459 -5.50 -15.39 -44.85
C ASP A 459 -5.07 -13.91 -44.71
N ASP A 460 -5.79 -13.12 -43.92
CA ASP A 460 -5.59 -11.67 -43.81
C ASP A 460 -5.11 -11.21 -42.42
N LEU A 461 -5.41 -11.97 -41.36
CA LEU A 461 -5.19 -11.57 -39.97
C LEU A 461 -4.44 -12.64 -39.16
N VAL A 462 -3.59 -12.19 -38.25
CA VAL A 462 -3.17 -12.95 -37.07
C VAL A 462 -3.96 -12.42 -35.88
N ILE A 463 -4.79 -13.28 -35.28
CA ILE A 463 -5.66 -12.94 -34.15
C ILE A 463 -5.00 -13.47 -32.88
N THR A 464 -5.01 -12.65 -31.82
CA THR A 464 -4.42 -12.97 -30.54
C THR A 464 -5.40 -12.73 -29.40
N VAL A 465 -5.51 -13.72 -28.50
CA VAL A 465 -6.12 -13.56 -27.19
C VAL A 465 -5.02 -13.79 -26.15
N VAL A 466 -4.77 -12.83 -25.26
CA VAL A 466 -3.81 -12.97 -24.15
C VAL A 466 -4.54 -12.78 -22.85
N MET A 467 -4.45 -13.74 -21.93
CA MET A 467 -4.91 -13.58 -20.55
C MET A 467 -3.71 -13.38 -19.63
N LEU A 468 -3.78 -12.34 -18.82
CA LEU A 468 -2.94 -12.11 -17.66
C LEU A 468 -3.78 -12.39 -16.43
N SER A 469 -3.30 -13.25 -15.54
CA SER A 469 -4.02 -13.56 -14.29
C SER A 469 -3.06 -13.90 -13.16
N GLU A 470 -3.52 -13.69 -11.93
CA GLU A 470 -2.86 -14.28 -10.77
C GLU A 470 -2.88 -15.81 -10.86
N ALA A 471 -1.85 -16.46 -10.32
CA ALA A 471 -1.72 -17.92 -10.39
C ALA A 471 -2.92 -18.65 -9.75
N ALA A 472 -3.45 -18.11 -8.65
CA ALA A 472 -4.60 -18.67 -7.93
C ALA A 472 -5.91 -18.64 -8.75
N ASP A 473 -6.08 -17.62 -9.61
CA ASP A 473 -7.29 -17.44 -10.42
C ASP A 473 -7.17 -18.06 -11.82
N ARG A 474 -5.95 -18.39 -12.25
CA ARG A 474 -5.65 -18.79 -13.63
C ARG A 474 -6.56 -19.89 -14.12
N ASP A 475 -6.65 -21.01 -13.42
CA ASP A 475 -7.43 -22.17 -13.88
C ASP A 475 -8.93 -21.84 -14.03
N ALA A 476 -9.47 -21.04 -13.12
CA ALA A 476 -10.88 -20.64 -13.15
C ALA A 476 -11.16 -19.66 -14.31
N LEU A 477 -10.31 -18.65 -14.50
CA LEU A 477 -10.42 -17.70 -15.61
C LEU A 477 -10.12 -18.35 -16.97
N TYR A 478 -9.22 -19.33 -17.00
CA TYR A 478 -8.89 -20.07 -18.20
C TYR A 478 -10.13 -20.76 -18.78
N GLU A 479 -10.92 -21.41 -17.93
CA GLU A 479 -12.15 -22.10 -18.31
C GLU A 479 -13.34 -21.16 -18.51
N MET A 480 -13.51 -20.14 -17.66
CA MET A 480 -14.69 -19.27 -17.70
C MET A 480 -14.58 -18.13 -18.71
N VAL A 481 -13.37 -17.70 -19.06
CA VAL A 481 -13.12 -16.51 -19.86
C VAL A 481 -12.28 -16.82 -21.09
N TYR A 482 -11.06 -17.31 -20.89
CA TYR A 482 -10.07 -17.44 -21.96
C TYR A 482 -10.52 -18.42 -23.06
N LEU A 483 -10.85 -19.66 -22.69
CA LEU A 483 -11.32 -20.66 -23.65
C LEU A 483 -12.62 -20.23 -24.39
N PRO A 484 -13.67 -19.73 -23.71
CA PRO A 484 -14.86 -19.22 -24.40
C PRO A 484 -14.59 -18.05 -25.35
N MET A 485 -13.65 -17.15 -25.02
CA MET A 485 -13.27 -16.06 -25.91
C MET A 485 -12.59 -16.58 -27.18
N ILE A 486 -11.68 -17.56 -27.04
CA ILE A 486 -11.03 -18.23 -28.17
C ILE A 486 -12.07 -18.96 -29.04
N GLU A 487 -13.03 -19.64 -28.42
CA GLU A 487 -14.11 -20.36 -29.13
C GLU A 487 -15.01 -19.41 -29.93
N ALA A 488 -15.31 -18.23 -29.39
CA ALA A 488 -16.20 -17.25 -30.01
C ALA A 488 -15.50 -16.32 -31.01
N ALA A 489 -14.18 -16.24 -30.99
CA ALA A 489 -13.41 -15.32 -31.83
C ALA A 489 -13.53 -15.66 -33.32
N ALA A 490 -13.74 -14.63 -34.14
CA ALA A 490 -13.86 -14.74 -35.58
C ALA A 490 -13.35 -13.47 -36.29
N PRO A 491 -12.76 -13.58 -37.49
CA PRO A 491 -12.57 -12.44 -38.38
C PRO A 491 -13.92 -11.89 -38.85
N GLN A 492 -14.00 -10.57 -39.06
CA GLN A 492 -15.20 -9.88 -39.56
C GLN A 492 -15.41 -9.98 -41.07
#